data_AF-A0A954LJS4-F1
#
_entry.id   AF-A0A954LJS4-F1
#
_cell.length_a   1.000
_cell.length_b   1.000
_cell.length_c   1.000
_cell.angle_alpha   90.00
_cell.angle_beta   90.00
_cell.angle_gamma   90.00
#
_symmetry.space_group_name_H-M   'P 1'
#
loop_
_entity.id
_entity.type
_entity.pdbx_description
1 polymer ?
#
loop_
_entity_poly.entity_id
_entity_poly.type
_entity_poly.pdbx_seq_one_letter_code
_entity_poly.pdbx_strand_id
1 'polypeptide(L)'
;MESQHQYFFELIREHPEDDMPRLIYADWLDEQGDPRGEFIRIQCELASLTFHDPVRLDMDKVAKLDKREHRLLKKYQKEWTTSLEAFRVQKTKFHRGFLIEVDLCYDRHPKESPSNFFGHWNALIEREPALSCVRLQLYRDWNEIQQLPPAPQIQTLRFNNQALARREISVLLGWPIIRGLSHLDLSLNNLRSGVECVAHAPALDGLKTLDLSFNGIGTRGAKVLASSTYLRGLLSLDLRSNCIGQEGKQKLRMAFGPRVQLGELNLRYAHGRTAFFRPRATFHR
;
A
#
# COMPACT_ATOMS: atom_id res chain seq x y z
N MET A 1 26.38 -15.65 1.56
CA MET A 1 24.92 -15.85 1.55
C MET A 1 24.19 -14.52 1.39
N GLU A 2 24.41 -13.53 2.26
CA GLU A 2 23.72 -12.22 2.19
C GLU A 2 23.97 -11.46 0.87
N SER A 3 25.20 -11.49 0.34
CA SER A 3 25.53 -10.91 -0.97
C SER A 3 24.84 -11.59 -2.16
N GLN A 4 24.49 -12.87 -2.05
CA GLN A 4 23.80 -13.61 -3.12
C GLN A 4 22.30 -13.30 -3.13
N HIS A 5 21.65 -13.24 -1.96
CA HIS A 5 20.27 -12.77 -1.86
C HIS A 5 20.09 -11.38 -2.48
N GLN A 6 21.02 -10.47 -2.18
CA GLN A 6 20.97 -9.10 -2.66
C GLN A 6 20.98 -9.03 -4.19
N TYR A 7 21.81 -9.83 -4.84
CA TYR A 7 21.85 -9.92 -6.30
C TYR A 7 20.50 -10.36 -6.90
N PHE A 8 19.87 -11.40 -6.35
CA PHE A 8 18.55 -11.83 -6.83
C PHE A 8 17.48 -10.78 -6.57
N PHE A 9 17.55 -10.11 -5.42
CA PHE A 9 16.59 -9.06 -5.05
C PHE A 9 16.69 -7.84 -5.97
N GLU A 10 17.89 -7.47 -6.41
CA GLU A 10 18.10 -6.43 -7.42
C GLU A 10 17.44 -6.82 -8.76
N LEU A 11 17.70 -8.02 -9.27
CA LEU A 11 17.06 -8.50 -10.51
C LEU A 11 15.53 -8.53 -10.41
N ILE A 12 14.98 -8.94 -9.27
CA ILE A 12 13.54 -8.98 -9.04
C ILE A 12 12.94 -7.57 -8.99
N ARG A 13 13.66 -6.58 -8.42
CA ARG A 13 13.25 -5.18 -8.40
C ARG A 13 13.26 -4.56 -9.80
N GLU A 14 14.26 -4.89 -10.61
CA GLU A 14 14.38 -4.40 -11.99
C GLU A 14 13.33 -5.02 -12.92
N HIS A 15 12.93 -6.27 -12.65
CA HIS A 15 11.98 -7.02 -13.47
C HIS A 15 10.81 -7.57 -12.63
N PRO A 16 9.92 -6.70 -12.10
CA PRO A 16 8.87 -7.09 -11.17
C PRO A 16 7.80 -7.99 -11.80
N GLU A 17 7.62 -7.98 -13.11
CA GLU A 17 6.63 -8.81 -13.82
C GLU A 17 7.26 -10.03 -14.53
N ASP A 18 8.58 -10.18 -14.49
CA ASP A 18 9.28 -11.32 -15.08
C ASP A 18 9.40 -12.46 -14.06
N ASP A 19 8.96 -13.65 -14.47
CA ASP A 19 9.12 -14.85 -13.64
C ASP A 19 10.57 -15.36 -13.62
N MET A 20 11.38 -15.04 -14.63
CA MET A 20 12.70 -15.64 -14.79
C MET A 20 13.64 -15.35 -13.61
N PRO A 21 13.84 -14.10 -13.13
CA PRO A 21 14.66 -13.84 -11.94
C PRO A 21 14.19 -14.59 -10.69
N ARG A 22 12.87 -14.78 -10.57
CA ARG A 22 12.25 -15.46 -9.43
C ARG A 22 12.48 -16.96 -9.50
N LEU A 23 12.37 -17.56 -10.68
CA LEU A 23 12.61 -18.99 -10.90
C LEU A 23 14.09 -19.34 -10.69
N ILE A 24 15.04 -18.51 -11.13
CA ILE A 24 16.47 -18.69 -10.78
C ILE A 24 16.66 -18.64 -9.26
N TYR A 25 16.03 -17.67 -8.58
CA TYR A 25 16.12 -17.59 -7.13
C TYR A 25 15.49 -18.82 -6.44
N ALA A 26 14.41 -19.37 -7.01
CA ALA A 26 13.79 -20.59 -6.52
C ALA A 26 14.71 -21.81 -6.64
N ASP A 27 15.45 -21.94 -7.74
CA ASP A 27 16.45 -23.00 -7.91
C ASP A 27 17.55 -22.89 -6.85
N TRP A 28 18.07 -21.68 -6.63
CA TRP A 28 19.07 -21.42 -5.60
C TRP A 28 18.54 -21.73 -4.18
N LEU A 29 17.27 -21.40 -3.89
CA LEU A 29 16.64 -21.71 -2.60
C LEU A 29 16.49 -23.22 -2.37
N ASP A 30 16.15 -23.98 -3.40
CA ASP A 30 16.02 -25.44 -3.31
C ASP A 30 17.36 -26.11 -2.99
N GLU A 31 18.48 -25.60 -3.53
CA GLU A 31 19.83 -26.07 -3.18
C GLU A 31 20.15 -25.89 -1.69
N GLN A 32 19.52 -24.90 -1.05
CA GLN A 32 19.62 -24.66 0.40
C GLN A 32 18.55 -25.40 1.21
N GLY A 33 17.63 -26.12 0.55
CA GLY A 33 16.48 -26.77 1.18
C GLY A 33 15.42 -25.80 1.69
N ASP A 34 15.37 -24.55 1.19
CA ASP A 34 14.37 -23.56 1.58
C ASP A 34 13.04 -23.80 0.82
N PRO A 35 11.93 -24.07 1.53
CA PRO A 35 10.62 -24.33 0.92
C PRO A 35 10.05 -23.13 0.14
N ARG A 36 10.65 -21.94 0.24
CA ARG A 36 10.26 -20.76 -0.54
C ARG A 36 10.50 -20.97 -2.04
N GLY A 37 11.46 -21.82 -2.43
CA GLY A 37 11.70 -22.16 -3.84
C GLY A 37 10.47 -22.81 -4.48
N GLU A 38 9.91 -23.85 -3.84
CA GLU A 38 8.63 -24.45 -4.24
C GLU A 38 7.50 -23.42 -4.28
N PHE A 39 7.40 -22.57 -3.25
CA PHE A 39 6.35 -21.55 -3.14
C PHE A 39 6.38 -20.53 -4.29
N ILE A 40 7.58 -20.07 -4.68
CA ILE A 40 7.76 -19.18 -5.83
C ILE A 40 7.21 -19.85 -7.09
N ARG A 41 7.62 -21.08 -7.40
CA ARG A 41 7.20 -21.78 -8.62
C ARG A 41 5.69 -21.98 -8.69
N ILE A 42 5.07 -22.35 -7.57
CA ILE A 42 3.61 -22.49 -7.47
C ILE A 42 2.92 -21.16 -7.81
N GLN A 43 3.35 -20.04 -7.24
CA GLN A 43 2.69 -18.76 -7.49
C GLN A 43 2.97 -18.22 -8.91
N CYS A 44 4.14 -18.48 -9.49
CA CYS A 44 4.41 -18.17 -10.91
C CYS A 44 3.53 -19.01 -11.84
N GLU A 45 3.38 -20.30 -11.56
CA GLU A 45 2.53 -21.19 -12.34
C GLU A 45 1.03 -20.84 -12.23
N LEU A 46 0.55 -20.50 -11.04
CA LEU A 46 -0.81 -19.98 -10.86
C LEU A 46 -1.03 -18.67 -11.63
N ALA A 47 -0.04 -17.78 -11.65
CA ALA A 47 -0.12 -16.53 -12.40
C ALA A 47 -0.19 -16.76 -13.91
N SER A 48 0.56 -17.73 -14.45
CA SER A 48 0.53 -18.03 -15.89
C SER A 48 -0.76 -18.74 -16.32
N LEU A 49 -1.27 -19.66 -15.49
CA LEU A 49 -2.53 -20.37 -15.75
C LEU A 49 -3.74 -19.42 -15.76
N THR A 50 -3.75 -18.41 -14.90
CA THR A 50 -4.85 -17.45 -14.80
C THR A 50 -4.83 -16.38 -15.90
N PHE A 51 -3.70 -16.17 -16.58
CA PHE A 51 -3.56 -15.18 -17.65
C PHE A 51 -3.92 -15.75 -19.04
N HIS A 52 -3.73 -17.06 -19.26
CA HIS A 52 -4.04 -17.70 -20.54
C HIS A 52 -5.48 -18.21 -20.62
N ASP A 53 -6.07 -18.11 -21.83
CA ASP A 53 -7.44 -18.44 -22.23
C ASP A 53 -8.27 -19.25 -21.20
N PRO A 54 -9.27 -18.65 -20.53
CA PRO A 54 -10.01 -19.28 -19.44
C PRO A 54 -10.77 -20.55 -19.84
N VAL A 55 -10.92 -20.82 -21.14
CA VAL A 55 -11.56 -22.04 -21.66
C VAL A 55 -10.67 -23.28 -21.50
N ARG A 56 -9.35 -23.12 -21.28
CA ARG A 56 -8.37 -24.22 -21.13
C ARG A 56 -7.80 -24.39 -19.72
N LEU A 57 -8.37 -23.72 -18.72
CA LEU A 57 -7.94 -23.83 -17.32
C LEU A 57 -8.12 -25.26 -16.81
N ASP A 58 -7.02 -25.95 -16.51
CA ASP A 58 -7.02 -27.19 -15.75
C ASP A 58 -7.36 -26.88 -14.28
N MET A 59 -8.66 -26.89 -13.97
CA MET A 59 -9.18 -26.53 -12.65
C MET A 59 -8.69 -27.49 -11.55
N ASP A 60 -8.44 -28.75 -11.87
CA ASP A 60 -7.91 -29.72 -10.91
C ASP A 60 -6.46 -29.38 -10.54
N LYS A 61 -5.65 -28.99 -11.53
CA LYS A 61 -4.29 -28.51 -11.30
C LYS A 61 -4.28 -27.23 -10.48
N VAL A 62 -5.09 -26.23 -10.83
CA VAL A 62 -5.23 -24.98 -10.06
C VAL A 62 -5.61 -25.29 -8.62
N ALA A 63 -6.63 -26.14 -8.39
CA ALA A 63 -7.05 -26.50 -7.04
C ALA A 63 -5.97 -27.24 -6.23
N LYS A 64 -5.11 -28.04 -6.88
CA LYS A 64 -3.97 -28.70 -6.22
C LYS A 64 -2.88 -27.69 -5.84
N LEU A 65 -2.54 -26.79 -6.75
CA LEU A 65 -1.56 -25.72 -6.54
C LEU A 65 -2.02 -24.78 -5.43
N ASP A 66 -3.27 -24.31 -5.46
CA ASP A 66 -3.87 -23.48 -4.41
C ASP A 66 -3.80 -24.16 -3.04
N LYS A 67 -4.16 -25.44 -2.97
CA LYS A 67 -4.06 -26.22 -1.70
C LYS A 67 -2.63 -26.29 -1.19
N ARG A 68 -1.64 -26.42 -2.08
CA ARG A 68 -0.22 -26.50 -1.70
C ARG A 68 0.30 -25.13 -1.26
N GLU A 69 -0.01 -24.07 -2.01
CA GLU A 69 0.27 -22.68 -1.68
C GLU A 69 -0.22 -22.33 -0.26
N HIS A 70 -1.50 -22.63 0.04
CA HIS A 70 -2.10 -22.38 1.35
C HIS A 70 -1.38 -23.15 2.47
N ARG A 71 -0.94 -24.39 2.22
CA ARG A 71 -0.19 -25.18 3.22
C ARG A 71 1.18 -24.59 3.50
N LEU A 72 1.88 -24.12 2.46
CA LEU A 72 3.18 -23.48 2.59
C LEU A 72 3.07 -22.17 3.36
N LEU A 73 2.14 -21.28 2.99
CA LEU A 73 1.89 -20.04 3.72
C LEU A 73 1.55 -20.28 5.19
N LYS A 74 0.61 -21.21 5.47
CA LYS A 74 0.24 -21.54 6.84
C LYS A 74 1.43 -21.97 7.71
N LYS A 75 2.42 -22.64 7.10
CA LYS A 75 3.58 -23.18 7.82
C LYS A 75 4.75 -22.20 7.92
N TYR A 76 5.08 -21.49 6.85
CA TYR A 76 6.34 -20.75 6.70
C TYR A 76 6.20 -19.24 6.62
N GLN A 77 4.99 -18.70 6.52
CA GLN A 77 4.79 -17.25 6.35
C GLN A 77 5.50 -16.43 7.44
N LYS A 78 5.46 -16.87 8.71
CA LYS A 78 6.13 -16.15 9.81
C LYS A 78 7.65 -16.05 9.60
N GLU A 79 8.27 -17.11 9.12
CA GLU A 79 9.71 -17.18 8.83
C GLU A 79 10.08 -16.30 7.64
N TRP A 80 9.23 -16.26 6.61
CA TRP A 80 9.45 -15.42 5.44
C TRP A 80 9.20 -13.93 5.69
N THR A 81 8.51 -13.56 6.77
CA THR A 81 8.19 -12.17 7.13
C THR A 81 8.90 -11.69 8.39
N THR A 82 10.11 -12.17 8.67
CA THR A 82 10.90 -11.71 9.84
C THR A 82 11.23 -10.22 9.78
N SER A 83 11.27 -9.64 8.58
CA SER A 83 11.35 -8.19 8.34
C SER A 83 10.21 -7.39 8.99
N LEU A 84 9.08 -8.03 9.28
CA LEU A 84 7.89 -7.42 9.84
C LEU A 84 7.80 -7.51 11.37
N GLU A 85 8.75 -8.15 12.05
CA GLU A 85 8.65 -8.46 13.49
C GLU A 85 8.48 -7.23 14.38
N ALA A 86 9.00 -6.09 13.94
CA ALA A 86 8.86 -4.81 14.62
C ALA A 86 7.47 -4.15 14.45
N PHE A 87 6.60 -4.72 13.63
CA PHE A 87 5.29 -4.17 13.31
C PHE A 87 4.18 -5.10 13.79
N ARG A 88 3.06 -4.50 14.22
CA ARG A 88 1.82 -5.25 14.33
C ARG A 88 1.22 -5.38 12.93
N VAL A 89 1.36 -6.57 12.35
CA VAL A 89 0.87 -6.90 11.01
C VAL A 89 -0.62 -7.24 11.05
N GLN A 90 -1.44 -6.53 10.26
CA GLN A 90 -2.87 -6.78 10.14
C GLN A 90 -3.20 -7.64 8.91
N LYS A 91 -2.45 -7.45 7.83
CA LYS A 91 -2.64 -8.16 6.56
C LYS A 91 -1.33 -8.24 5.81
N THR A 92 -1.16 -9.33 5.08
CA THR A 92 -0.08 -9.53 4.11
C THR A 92 -0.67 -10.14 2.85
N LYS A 93 -0.01 -9.90 1.71
CA LYS A 93 -0.32 -10.57 0.45
C LYS A 93 0.97 -10.96 -0.23
N PHE A 94 1.04 -12.22 -0.64
CA PHE A 94 2.14 -12.76 -1.41
C PHE A 94 1.75 -12.87 -2.88
N HIS A 95 2.71 -12.62 -3.76
CA HIS A 95 2.59 -12.92 -5.18
C HIS A 95 3.96 -13.30 -5.75
N ARG A 96 3.97 -14.33 -6.59
CA ARG A 96 5.19 -14.93 -7.18
C ARG A 96 6.31 -15.18 -6.15
N GLY A 97 5.93 -15.59 -4.94
CA GLY A 97 6.80 -15.96 -3.83
C GLY A 97 7.29 -14.82 -2.94
N PHE A 98 6.82 -13.58 -3.16
CA PHE A 98 7.27 -12.41 -2.41
C PHE A 98 6.11 -11.63 -1.82
N LEU A 99 6.40 -10.94 -0.72
CA LEU A 99 5.48 -10.02 -0.10
C LEU A 99 5.30 -8.80 -1.01
N ILE A 100 4.07 -8.56 -1.47
CA ILE A 100 3.75 -7.44 -2.36
C ILE A 100 2.90 -6.36 -1.70
N GLU A 101 2.13 -6.73 -0.67
CA GLU A 101 1.26 -5.82 0.06
C GLU A 101 1.27 -6.14 1.55
N VAL A 102 1.34 -5.09 2.37
CA VAL A 102 1.25 -5.18 3.84
C VAL A 102 0.34 -4.11 4.43
N ASP A 103 -0.31 -4.46 5.52
CA ASP A 103 -0.97 -3.52 6.43
C ASP A 103 -0.27 -3.58 7.79
N LEU A 104 0.48 -2.52 8.07
CA LEU A 104 1.35 -2.40 9.22
C LEU A 104 0.78 -1.37 10.18
N CYS A 105 0.84 -1.71 11.46
CA CYS A 105 0.59 -0.79 12.53
C CYS A 105 1.86 -0.68 13.37
N TYR A 106 2.38 0.54 13.48
CA TYR A 106 3.53 0.84 14.32
C TYR A 106 3.06 1.59 15.56
N ASP A 107 3.07 0.88 16.69
CA ASP A 107 2.69 1.42 18.00
C ASP A 107 3.85 1.16 18.95
N ARG A 108 4.61 2.21 19.27
CA ARG A 108 5.70 2.10 20.24
C ARG A 108 5.11 1.90 21.63
N HIS A 109 5.52 0.85 22.32
CA HIS A 109 5.20 0.75 23.74
C HIS A 109 5.95 1.86 24.50
N PRO A 110 5.31 2.65 25.39
CA PRO A 110 5.93 3.81 26.05
C PRO A 110 7.23 3.53 26.85
N LYS A 111 7.57 2.26 27.08
CA LYS A 111 8.72 1.80 27.87
C LYS A 111 9.90 1.30 27.02
N GLU A 112 9.78 1.24 25.70
CA GLU A 112 10.86 0.81 24.82
C GLU A 112 11.84 1.96 24.55
N SER A 113 13.12 1.62 24.34
CA SER A 113 14.22 2.50 23.88
C SER A 113 13.83 3.43 22.71
N PRO A 114 14.60 4.50 22.40
CA PRO A 114 14.25 5.45 21.33
C PRO A 114 13.79 4.76 20.04
N SER A 115 12.80 5.37 19.37
CA SER A 115 12.19 4.83 18.15
C SER A 115 13.28 4.41 17.16
N ASN A 116 13.25 3.13 16.77
CA ASN A 116 14.06 2.61 15.67
C ASN A 116 13.19 2.39 14.43
N PHE A 117 12.14 3.21 14.24
CA PHE A 117 11.27 3.11 13.06
C PHE A 117 12.10 3.18 11.78
N PHE A 118 13.14 4.04 11.76
CA PHE A 118 14.13 4.10 10.69
C PHE A 118 14.78 2.74 10.39
N GLY A 119 15.34 2.07 11.41
CA GLY A 119 15.98 0.76 11.21
C GLY A 119 14.99 -0.32 10.79
N HIS A 120 13.79 -0.32 11.36
CA HIS A 120 12.73 -1.28 11.02
C HIS A 120 12.20 -1.07 9.60
N TRP A 121 12.02 0.18 9.19
CA TRP A 121 11.63 0.54 7.84
C TRP A 121 12.72 0.15 6.83
N ASN A 122 13.99 0.42 7.12
CA ASN A 122 15.08 0.04 6.22
C ASN A 122 15.16 -1.49 6.05
N ALA A 123 15.09 -2.24 7.15
CA ALA A 123 15.08 -3.70 7.09
C ALA A 123 13.91 -4.25 6.26
N LEU A 124 12.73 -3.62 6.34
CA LEU A 124 11.58 -3.94 5.50
C LEU A 124 11.88 -3.72 4.01
N ILE A 125 12.40 -2.56 3.63
CA ILE A 125 12.69 -2.18 2.24
C ILE A 125 13.80 -3.06 1.63
N GLU A 126 14.81 -3.38 2.41
CA GLU A 126 15.95 -4.20 1.98
C GLU A 126 15.56 -5.65 1.75
N ARG A 127 14.73 -6.22 2.64
CA ARG A 127 14.38 -7.65 2.63
C ARG A 127 13.18 -8.00 1.77
N GLU A 128 12.36 -7.02 1.40
CA GLU A 128 11.15 -7.25 0.60
C GLU A 128 11.27 -6.60 -0.79
N PRO A 129 11.92 -7.28 -1.76
CA PRO A 129 12.22 -6.69 -3.07
C PRO A 129 10.99 -6.39 -3.92
N ALA A 130 9.89 -7.13 -3.73
CA ALA A 130 8.66 -6.96 -4.51
C ALA A 130 7.58 -6.14 -3.77
N LEU A 131 7.90 -5.55 -2.62
CA LEU A 131 6.92 -4.82 -1.82
C LEU A 131 6.50 -3.53 -2.52
N SER A 132 5.27 -3.50 -3.04
CA SER A 132 4.76 -2.40 -3.86
C SER A 132 3.64 -1.61 -3.21
N CYS A 133 2.97 -2.18 -2.20
CA CYS A 133 1.84 -1.56 -1.52
C CYS A 133 1.99 -1.64 0.00
N VAL A 134 2.00 -0.48 0.65
CA VAL A 134 2.08 -0.40 2.11
C VAL A 134 0.91 0.42 2.62
N ARG A 135 0.07 -0.18 3.47
CA ARG A 135 -0.76 0.58 4.41
C ARG A 135 0.01 0.69 5.72
N LEU A 136 0.21 1.89 6.21
CA LEU A 136 1.00 2.15 7.41
C LEU A 136 0.21 3.02 8.37
N GLN A 137 -0.09 2.48 9.55
CA GLN A 137 -0.71 3.21 10.66
C GLN A 137 0.37 3.67 11.65
N LEU A 138 0.50 4.98 11.81
CA LEU A 138 1.43 5.62 12.75
C LEU A 138 0.67 6.34 13.86
N TYR A 139 0.92 5.98 15.12
CA TYR A 139 0.36 6.70 16.27
C TYR A 139 1.28 7.82 16.79
N ARG A 140 2.59 7.70 16.57
CA ARG A 140 3.65 8.59 17.07
C ARG A 140 4.79 8.68 16.04
N ASP A 141 5.85 9.42 16.38
CA ASP A 141 7.14 9.41 15.68
C ASP A 141 7.13 9.92 14.22
N TRP A 142 6.14 10.78 13.89
CA TRP A 142 6.03 11.47 12.60
C TRP A 142 7.32 12.21 12.19
N ASN A 143 8.11 12.73 13.14
CA ASN A 143 9.30 13.51 12.82
C ASN A 143 10.42 12.71 12.12
N GLU A 144 10.44 11.38 12.27
CA GLU A 144 11.49 10.52 11.70
C GLU A 144 11.26 10.21 10.22
N ILE A 145 10.01 10.31 9.74
CA ILE A 145 9.66 9.84 8.39
C ILE A 145 10.32 10.66 7.27
N GLN A 146 10.69 11.90 7.56
CA GLN A 146 11.36 12.78 6.59
C GLN A 146 12.81 12.39 6.31
N GLN A 147 13.42 11.63 7.22
CA GLN A 147 14.81 11.16 7.11
C GLN A 147 14.90 9.76 6.47
N LEU A 148 13.77 9.11 6.23
CA LEU A 148 13.74 7.78 5.65
C LEU A 148 14.22 7.80 4.21
N PRO A 149 14.95 6.76 3.78
CA PRO A 149 15.41 6.67 2.40
C PRO A 149 14.21 6.56 1.44
N PRO A 150 14.41 6.93 0.16
CA PRO A 150 13.48 6.58 -0.90
C PRO A 150 13.28 5.06 -0.96
N ALA A 151 12.06 4.61 -1.25
CA ALA A 151 11.73 3.22 -1.49
C ALA A 151 11.04 3.09 -2.87
N PRO A 152 11.82 3.09 -3.97
CA PRO A 152 11.28 3.17 -5.32
C PRO A 152 10.41 1.97 -5.72
N GLN A 153 10.56 0.82 -5.04
CA GLN A 153 9.71 -0.34 -5.26
C GLN A 153 8.26 -0.12 -4.77
N ILE A 154 8.06 0.78 -3.79
CA ILE A 154 6.73 1.08 -3.26
C ILE A 154 6.04 2.07 -4.20
N GLN A 155 4.94 1.63 -4.78
CA GLN A 155 4.13 2.39 -5.74
C GLN A 155 2.81 2.88 -5.13
N THR A 156 2.36 2.22 -4.05
CA THR A 156 1.12 2.55 -3.35
C THR A 156 1.38 2.72 -1.86
N LEU A 157 0.99 3.88 -1.33
CA LEU A 157 1.03 4.16 0.10
C LEU A 157 -0.38 4.50 0.59
N ARG A 158 -0.82 3.86 1.67
CA ARG A 158 -2.14 4.09 2.27
C ARG A 158 -2.01 4.56 3.70
N PHE A 159 -2.58 5.72 3.97
CA PHE A 159 -2.69 6.37 5.28
C PHE A 159 -4.16 6.62 5.66
N ASN A 160 -5.06 5.78 5.15
CA ASN A 160 -6.49 5.91 5.36
C ASN A 160 -6.92 5.57 6.80
N ASN A 161 -7.93 6.29 7.30
CA ASN A 161 -8.53 6.07 8.62
C ASN A 161 -7.54 6.20 9.79
N GLN A 162 -6.86 7.35 9.89
CA GLN A 162 -5.88 7.62 10.95
C GLN A 162 -6.10 8.96 11.66
N ALA A 163 -7.23 9.62 11.39
CA ALA A 163 -7.55 10.94 11.93
C ALA A 163 -6.44 11.98 11.66
N LEU A 164 -5.77 11.88 10.50
CA LEU A 164 -4.71 12.82 10.13
C LEU A 164 -5.25 14.25 10.06
N ALA A 165 -4.50 15.19 10.64
CA ALA A 165 -4.77 16.62 10.57
C ALA A 165 -3.66 17.32 9.77
N ARG A 166 -3.71 18.66 9.74
CA ARG A 166 -2.78 19.50 8.97
C ARG A 166 -1.30 19.22 9.29
N ARG A 167 -0.97 18.99 10.57
CA ARG A 167 0.41 18.75 11.01
C ARG A 167 0.95 17.47 10.41
N GLU A 168 0.26 16.36 10.62
CA GLU A 168 0.69 15.02 10.18
C GLU A 168 0.79 14.97 8.65
N ILE A 169 -0.14 15.60 7.93
CA ILE A 169 -0.12 15.68 6.47
C ILE A 169 1.05 16.50 5.96
N SER A 170 1.37 17.62 6.61
CA SER A 170 2.54 18.41 6.23
C SER A 170 3.82 17.61 6.39
N VAL A 171 3.92 16.77 7.42
CA VAL A 171 5.08 15.90 7.63
C VAL A 171 5.09 14.77 6.59
N LEU A 172 3.94 14.10 6.39
CA LEU A 172 3.76 13.00 5.42
C LEU A 172 4.21 13.42 4.01
N LEU A 173 3.76 14.59 3.56
CA LEU A 173 4.08 15.10 2.23
C LEU A 173 5.55 15.53 2.09
N GLY A 174 6.28 15.63 3.20
CA GLY A 174 7.73 15.83 3.23
C GLY A 174 8.54 14.53 3.17
N TRP A 175 7.90 13.36 3.25
CA TRP A 175 8.59 12.07 3.15
C TRP A 175 9.10 11.84 1.71
N PRO A 176 10.42 11.61 1.49
CA PRO A 176 10.98 11.36 0.16
C PRO A 176 10.25 10.34 -0.72
N ILE A 177 9.62 9.32 -0.14
CA ILE A 177 8.89 8.28 -0.87
C ILE A 177 7.73 8.85 -1.71
N ILE A 178 7.11 9.95 -1.27
CA ILE A 178 5.89 10.51 -1.89
C ILE A 178 6.11 10.83 -3.37
N ARG A 179 7.31 11.30 -3.74
CA ARG A 179 7.64 11.65 -5.13
C ARG A 179 7.68 10.46 -6.08
N GLY A 180 7.90 9.25 -5.56
CA GLY A 180 7.97 8.02 -6.34
C GLY A 180 6.64 7.25 -6.42
N LEU A 181 5.60 7.71 -5.71
CA LEU A 181 4.33 7.00 -5.65
C LEU A 181 3.51 7.19 -6.93
N SER A 182 2.84 6.11 -7.33
CA SER A 182 1.77 6.16 -8.32
C SER A 182 0.40 6.36 -7.66
N HIS A 183 0.21 5.83 -6.44
CA HIS A 183 -1.07 5.83 -5.72
C HIS A 183 -0.88 6.26 -4.27
N LEU A 184 -1.67 7.24 -3.84
CA LEU A 184 -1.72 7.69 -2.45
C LEU A 184 -3.17 7.68 -1.96
N ASP A 185 -3.42 6.95 -0.88
CA ASP A 185 -4.73 6.88 -0.23
C ASP A 185 -4.69 7.61 1.11
N LEU A 186 -5.40 8.74 1.19
CA LEU A 186 -5.61 9.52 2.41
C LEU A 186 -7.09 9.56 2.80
N SER A 187 -7.90 8.61 2.31
CA SER A 187 -9.32 8.55 2.59
C SER A 187 -9.63 8.38 4.08
N LEU A 188 -10.85 8.72 4.49
CA LEU A 188 -11.32 8.54 5.87
C LEU A 188 -10.44 9.26 6.92
N ASN A 189 -9.88 10.41 6.58
CA ASN A 189 -9.18 11.28 7.52
C ASN A 189 -10.01 12.55 7.81
N ASN A 190 -9.46 13.53 8.54
CA ASN A 190 -10.13 14.80 8.81
C ASN A 190 -9.39 15.95 8.12
N LEU A 191 -9.25 15.87 6.80
CA LEU A 191 -8.40 16.78 6.03
C LEU A 191 -9.01 18.15 5.74
N ARG A 192 -10.16 18.51 6.35
CA ARG A 192 -10.77 19.84 6.17
C ARG A 192 -9.77 20.98 6.35
N SER A 193 -8.92 20.94 7.38
CA SER A 193 -7.89 21.95 7.65
C SER A 193 -6.53 21.65 7.00
N GLY A 194 -6.32 20.42 6.52
CA GLY A 194 -5.07 19.94 5.91
C GLY A 194 -5.07 19.94 4.38
N VAL A 195 -6.22 20.11 3.74
CA VAL A 195 -6.36 20.02 2.27
C VAL A 195 -5.54 21.06 1.52
N GLU A 196 -5.28 22.23 2.13
CA GLU A 196 -4.38 23.25 1.58
C GLU A 196 -2.93 22.72 1.47
N CYS A 197 -2.47 21.88 2.41
CA CYS A 197 -1.16 21.24 2.32
C CYS A 197 -1.10 20.28 1.14
N VAL A 198 -2.16 19.50 0.91
CA VAL A 198 -2.25 18.58 -0.23
C VAL A 198 -2.26 19.35 -1.56
N ALA A 199 -3.05 20.42 -1.67
CA ALA A 199 -3.18 21.18 -2.91
C ALA A 199 -1.89 21.92 -3.31
N HIS A 200 -1.04 22.28 -2.35
CA HIS A 200 0.19 23.03 -2.59
C HIS A 200 1.46 22.18 -2.49
N ALA A 201 1.35 20.85 -2.41
CA ALA A 201 2.51 19.96 -2.26
C ALA A 201 3.16 19.63 -3.61
N PRO A 202 4.40 20.11 -3.88
CA PRO A 202 5.13 19.76 -5.10
C PRO A 202 5.48 18.28 -5.19
N ALA A 203 5.53 17.59 -4.05
CA ALA A 203 5.81 16.15 -3.99
C ALA A 203 4.77 15.30 -4.74
N LEU A 204 3.59 15.84 -5.05
CA LEU A 204 2.48 15.13 -5.71
C LEU A 204 2.46 15.27 -7.24
N ASP A 205 3.40 16.02 -7.85
CA ASP A 205 3.39 16.35 -9.28
C ASP A 205 3.47 15.12 -10.22
N GLY A 206 4.01 14.00 -9.74
CA GLY A 206 4.07 12.72 -10.46
C GLY A 206 2.99 11.70 -10.11
N LEU A 207 2.10 12.03 -9.15
CA LEU A 207 1.11 11.08 -8.65
C LEU A 207 0.04 10.80 -9.72
N LYS A 208 -0.35 9.53 -9.86
CA LYS A 208 -1.39 9.12 -10.83
C LYS A 208 -2.77 9.04 -10.19
N THR A 209 -2.86 8.54 -8.97
CA THR A 209 -4.13 8.34 -8.27
C THR A 209 -4.05 8.88 -6.86
N LEU A 210 -5.03 9.71 -6.49
CA LEU A 210 -5.18 10.26 -5.16
C LEU A 210 -6.59 10.00 -4.64
N ASP A 211 -6.69 9.30 -3.50
CA ASP A 211 -7.96 9.11 -2.79
C ASP A 211 -8.04 10.06 -1.60
N LEU A 212 -8.99 10.99 -1.66
CA LEU A 212 -9.35 11.93 -0.60
C LEU A 212 -10.80 11.74 -0.16
N SER A 213 -11.44 10.60 -0.44
CA SER A 213 -12.82 10.35 -0.04
C SER A 213 -12.99 10.39 1.49
N PHE A 214 -14.18 10.78 1.95
CA PHE A 214 -14.50 10.88 3.40
C PHE A 214 -13.54 11.75 4.22
N ASN A 215 -13.25 12.98 3.77
CA ASN A 215 -12.33 13.89 4.45
C ASN A 215 -12.94 15.22 4.92
N GLY A 216 -14.26 15.40 4.73
CA GLY A 216 -14.96 16.62 5.14
C GLY A 216 -14.44 17.90 4.46
N ILE A 217 -13.89 17.79 3.25
CA ILE A 217 -13.19 18.88 2.55
C ILE A 217 -14.09 20.11 2.31
N GLY A 218 -15.37 19.89 1.99
CA GLY A 218 -16.34 20.96 1.75
C GLY A 218 -16.03 21.83 0.52
N THR A 219 -16.89 22.83 0.28
CA THR A 219 -16.81 23.70 -0.91
C THR A 219 -15.53 24.53 -0.98
N ARG A 220 -15.05 25.06 0.16
CA ARG A 220 -13.81 25.87 0.19
C ARG A 220 -12.59 25.02 -0.18
N GLY A 221 -12.44 23.84 0.42
CA GLY A 221 -11.33 22.93 0.11
C GLY A 221 -11.38 22.42 -1.33
N ALA A 222 -12.57 22.19 -1.88
CA ALA A 222 -12.74 21.85 -3.29
C ALA A 222 -12.21 22.93 -4.24
N LYS A 223 -12.44 24.22 -3.94
CA LYS A 223 -11.89 25.34 -4.72
C LYS A 223 -10.36 25.36 -4.67
N VAL A 224 -9.78 25.11 -3.49
CA VAL A 224 -8.33 25.03 -3.29
C VAL A 224 -7.71 23.87 -4.08
N LEU A 225 -8.33 22.69 -4.04
CA LEU A 225 -7.86 21.54 -4.84
C LEU A 225 -7.95 21.85 -6.33
N ALA A 226 -9.03 22.49 -6.80
CA ALA A 226 -9.21 22.87 -8.19
C ALA A 226 -8.16 23.88 -8.69
N SER A 227 -7.55 24.67 -7.80
CA SER A 227 -6.47 25.61 -8.16
C SER A 227 -5.07 25.01 -8.11
N SER A 228 -4.92 23.75 -7.68
CA SER A 228 -3.61 23.10 -7.58
C SER A 228 -2.96 22.92 -8.96
N THR A 229 -1.69 23.33 -9.07
CA THR A 229 -0.86 23.05 -10.25
C THR A 229 -0.27 21.65 -10.21
N TYR A 230 0.05 21.14 -9.02
CA TYR A 230 0.70 19.84 -8.81
C TYR A 230 -0.24 18.64 -8.99
N LEU A 231 -1.56 18.84 -8.88
CA LEU A 231 -2.52 17.74 -9.04
C LEU A 231 -3.02 17.58 -10.49
N ARG A 232 -2.56 18.41 -11.44
CA ARG A 232 -3.06 18.42 -12.82
C ARG A 232 -2.76 17.12 -13.57
N GLY A 233 -1.67 16.44 -13.21
CA GLY A 233 -1.23 15.16 -13.79
C GLY A 233 -2.05 13.94 -13.34
N LEU A 234 -2.88 14.06 -12.29
CA LEU A 234 -3.67 12.93 -11.77
C LEU A 234 -4.53 12.31 -12.87
N LEU A 235 -4.51 10.99 -12.96
CA LEU A 235 -5.42 10.19 -13.79
C LEU A 235 -6.74 9.91 -13.05
N SER A 236 -6.70 9.86 -11.72
CA SER A 236 -7.87 9.68 -10.87
C SER A 236 -7.76 10.48 -9.57
N LEU A 237 -8.81 11.24 -9.26
CA LEU A 237 -8.99 11.94 -7.99
C LEU A 237 -10.32 11.55 -7.37
N ASP A 238 -10.30 10.83 -6.25
CA ASP A 238 -11.54 10.50 -5.53
C ASP A 238 -11.84 11.52 -4.43
N LEU A 239 -13.00 12.18 -4.54
CA LEU A 239 -13.51 13.15 -3.59
C LEU A 239 -14.92 12.81 -3.12
N ARG A 240 -15.36 11.56 -3.29
CA ARG A 240 -16.68 11.12 -2.81
C ARG A 240 -16.81 11.31 -1.29
N SER A 241 -18.04 11.57 -0.83
CA SER A 241 -18.37 11.74 0.58
C SER A 241 -17.60 12.86 1.29
N ASN A 242 -17.43 14.02 0.64
CA ASN A 242 -16.70 15.18 1.19
C ASN A 242 -17.57 16.42 1.47
N CYS A 243 -18.90 16.31 1.44
CA CYS A 243 -19.84 17.42 1.65
C CYS A 243 -19.56 18.64 0.73
N ILE A 244 -19.20 18.38 -0.53
CA ILE A 244 -18.85 19.43 -1.50
C ILE A 244 -20.13 20.01 -2.12
N GLY A 245 -20.34 21.33 -1.98
CA GLY A 245 -21.47 22.03 -2.61
C GLY A 245 -21.31 22.17 -4.12
N GLN A 246 -22.39 22.55 -4.82
CA GLN A 246 -22.44 22.57 -6.28
C GLN A 246 -21.35 23.42 -6.92
N GLU A 247 -21.07 24.59 -6.37
CA GLU A 247 -20.00 25.47 -6.86
C GLU A 247 -18.62 24.80 -6.80
N GLY A 248 -18.33 24.08 -5.70
CA GLY A 248 -17.09 23.33 -5.53
C GLY A 248 -16.99 22.18 -6.53
N LYS A 249 -18.10 21.45 -6.75
CA LYS A 249 -18.18 20.39 -7.78
C LYS A 249 -17.90 20.94 -9.17
N GLN A 250 -18.47 22.10 -9.52
CA GLN A 250 -18.25 22.73 -10.81
C GLN A 250 -16.77 23.11 -11.00
N LYS A 251 -16.14 23.74 -10.01
CA LYS A 251 -14.71 24.10 -10.08
C LYS A 251 -13.82 22.88 -10.24
N LEU A 252 -14.08 21.80 -9.50
CA LEU A 252 -13.36 20.54 -9.63
C LEU A 252 -13.55 19.91 -11.03
N ARG A 253 -14.77 19.94 -11.58
CA ARG A 253 -15.04 19.45 -12.94
C ARG A 253 -14.30 20.26 -14.00
N MET A 254 -14.21 21.57 -13.85
CA MET A 254 -13.44 22.41 -14.77
C MET A 254 -11.93 22.10 -14.69
N ALA A 255 -11.40 21.81 -13.50
CA ALA A 255 -9.98 21.53 -13.30
C ALA A 255 -9.57 20.10 -13.73
N PHE A 256 -10.37 19.10 -13.39
CA PHE A 256 -10.00 17.68 -13.51
C PHE A 256 -10.84 16.89 -14.54
N GLY A 257 -11.98 17.43 -14.99
CA GLY A 257 -12.85 16.80 -15.98
C GLY A 257 -13.48 15.48 -15.48
N PRO A 258 -13.40 14.38 -16.25
CA PRO A 258 -13.95 13.08 -15.86
C PRO A 258 -13.10 12.38 -14.79
N ARG A 259 -11.84 12.80 -14.58
CA ARG A 259 -10.89 12.17 -13.66
C ARG A 259 -11.24 12.36 -12.18
N VAL A 260 -12.07 13.36 -11.87
CA VAL A 260 -12.58 13.58 -10.51
C VAL A 260 -13.87 12.81 -10.26
N GLN A 261 -13.88 12.02 -9.19
CA GLN A 261 -15.04 11.27 -8.72
C GLN A 261 -15.72 12.06 -7.60
N LEU A 262 -16.99 12.35 -7.80
CA LEU A 262 -17.81 13.18 -6.90
C LEU A 262 -19.12 12.45 -6.61
N GLY A 263 -19.70 12.73 -5.44
CA GLY A 263 -20.96 12.11 -5.01
C GLY A 263 -20.80 11.46 -3.66
N GLU A 264 -21.69 10.53 -3.35
CA GLU A 264 -21.65 9.74 -2.12
C GLU A 264 -21.09 8.36 -2.43
N LEU A 265 -20.21 7.87 -1.57
CA LEU A 265 -19.74 6.49 -1.62
C LEU A 265 -20.54 5.65 -0.63
N ASN A 266 -21.17 4.57 -1.12
CA ASN A 266 -21.81 3.61 -0.24
C ASN A 266 -20.76 2.69 0.38
N LEU A 267 -20.53 2.83 1.68
CA LEU A 267 -19.55 2.05 2.43
C LEU A 267 -19.84 0.54 2.43
N ARG A 268 -21.06 0.10 2.08
CA ARG A 268 -21.39 -1.34 1.94
C ARG A 268 -20.63 -2.01 0.78
N TYR A 269 -20.15 -1.25 -0.20
CA TYR A 269 -19.43 -1.76 -1.37
C TYR A 269 -17.98 -1.27 -1.47
N ALA A 270 -17.57 -0.30 -0.65
CA ALA A 270 -16.19 0.21 -0.63
C ALA A 270 -15.18 -0.80 -0.03
N HIS A 271 -15.66 -1.84 0.67
CA HIS A 271 -14.83 -2.89 1.27
C HIS A 271 -14.86 -4.19 0.45
N GLY A 272 -14.81 -4.09 -0.87
CA GLY A 272 -14.53 -5.22 -1.75
C GLY A 272 -13.15 -5.81 -1.47
N ARG A 273 -13.11 -6.82 -0.58
CA ARG A 273 -11.96 -7.60 -0.07
C ARG A 273 -11.17 -6.99 1.09
N THR A 274 -11.86 -6.69 2.20
CA THR A 274 -11.57 -7.22 3.56
C THR A 274 -12.34 -6.40 4.59
N ALA A 275 -13.35 -6.99 5.24
CA ALA A 275 -13.67 -6.82 6.66
C ALA A 275 -15.02 -7.47 7.00
N PHE A 276 -14.99 -8.56 7.77
CA PHE A 276 -16.10 -8.90 8.64
C PHE A 276 -16.11 -7.89 9.79
N PHE A 277 -17.07 -6.97 9.77
CA PHE A 277 -17.38 -6.12 10.91
C PHE A 277 -18.16 -6.97 11.93
N ARG A 278 -17.58 -7.26 13.09
CA ARG A 278 -18.37 -7.62 14.28
C ARG A 278 -18.48 -6.38 15.16
N PRO A 279 -19.69 -5.83 15.38
CA PRO A 279 -19.86 -4.75 16.34
C PRO A 279 -19.57 -5.29 17.74
N ARG A 280 -18.74 -4.56 18.50
CA ARG A 280 -18.58 -4.77 19.94
C ARG A 280 -19.93 -4.49 20.61
N ALA A 281 -20.54 -5.54 21.17
CA ALA A 281 -21.63 -5.37 22.12
C ALA A 281 -21.09 -4.63 23.34
N THR A 282 -21.67 -3.48 23.63
CA THR A 282 -21.61 -2.81 24.92
C THR A 282 -22.26 -3.72 25.96
N PHE A 283 -21.49 -4.21 26.93
CA PHE A 283 -22.06 -4.71 28.17
C PHE A 283 -22.12 -3.56 29.17
N HIS A 284 -23.33 -3.10 29.44
CA HIS A 284 -23.65 -2.39 30.68
C HIS A 284 -23.57 -3.38 31.84
N ARG A 285 -22.85 -2.99 32.89
CA ARG A 285 -23.32 -3.07 34.27
C ARG A 285 -22.85 -1.83 35.00
#